data_AF-A0A356Z9R1-F1
#
_entry.id   AF-A0A356Z9R1-F1
#
_cell.length_a   1.000
_cell.length_b   1.000
_cell.length_c   1.000
_cell.angle_alpha   90.00
_cell.angle_beta   90.00
_cell.angle_gamma   90.00
#
_symmetry.space_group_name_H-M   'P 1'
#
loop_
_entity.id
_entity.type
_entity.pdbx_description
1 polymer ?
#
loop_
_entity_poly.entity_id
_entity_poly.type
_entity_poly.pdbx_seq_one_letter_code
_entity_poly.pdbx_strand_id
1 'polypeptide(L)'
;MHLDEFIWKLLMETGYYYYAGAMPGGRQRQANLSLLLDRAGQYQQTSMQGLFNFIKFIDRLKKSSNDVGTASLLGENENVVRIMSIHKSKGLEFP
;
A
#
# COMPACT_ATOMS: atom_id res chain seq x y z
N MET A 1 -6.06 16.65 12.92
CA MET A 1 -6.25 15.24 12.52
C MET A 1 -5.43 15.03 11.27
N HIS A 2 -4.48 14.12 11.34
CA HIS A 2 -3.66 13.75 10.19
C HIS A 2 -4.48 12.89 9.21
N LEU A 3 -4.03 12.81 7.96
CA LEU A 3 -4.75 12.15 6.87
C LEU A 3 -4.74 10.62 7.05
N ASP A 4 -3.60 10.07 7.45
CA ASP A 4 -3.46 8.68 7.85
C ASP A 4 -4.38 8.33 9.04
N GLU A 5 -4.43 9.18 10.08
CA GLU A 5 -5.36 9.03 11.21
C GLU A 5 -6.81 9.05 10.75
N PHE A 6 -7.17 9.96 9.84
CA PHE A 6 -8.53 10.06 9.30
C PHE A 6 -8.91 8.82 8.49
N ILE A 7 -8.01 8.33 7.62
CA ILE A 7 -8.24 7.11 6.84
C ILE A 7 -8.36 5.91 7.78
N TRP A 8 -7.48 5.79 8.78
CA TRP A 8 -7.54 4.72 9.77
C TRP A 8 -8.86 4.71 10.54
N LYS A 9 -9.30 5.90 11.01
CA LYS A 9 -10.59 6.07 11.66
C LYS A 9 -11.73 5.55 10.78
N LEU A 10 -11.77 5.94 9.50
CA LEU A 10 -12.80 5.48 8.57
C LEU A 10 -12.75 3.96 8.36
N LEU A 11 -11.56 3.37 8.22
CA LEU A 11 -11.38 1.93 8.07
C LEU A 11 -11.88 1.14 9.29
N MET A 12 -11.70 1.67 10.50
CA MET A 12 -12.17 1.05 11.75
C MET A 12 -13.67 1.26 11.96
N GLU A 13 -14.17 2.49 11.82
CA GLU A 13 -15.59 2.83 12.06
C GLU A 13 -16.53 2.14 11.07
N THR A 14 -16.10 1.95 9.82
CA THR A 14 -16.88 1.21 8.81
C THR A 14 -16.69 -0.31 8.91
N GLY A 15 -15.73 -0.78 9.71
CA GLY A 15 -15.32 -2.18 9.74
C GLY A 15 -14.63 -2.67 8.46
N TYR A 16 -14.32 -1.78 7.50
CA TYR A 16 -13.81 -2.16 6.18
C TYR A 16 -12.46 -2.89 6.24
N TYR A 17 -11.59 -2.56 7.20
CA TYR A 17 -10.32 -3.28 7.38
C TYR A 17 -10.53 -4.75 7.74
N TYR A 18 -11.48 -5.02 8.64
CA TYR A 18 -11.82 -6.38 9.06
C TYR A 18 -12.56 -7.13 7.96
N TYR A 19 -13.51 -6.47 7.30
CA TYR A 19 -14.20 -7.01 6.13
C TYR A 19 -13.20 -7.41 5.04
N ALA A 20 -12.24 -6.54 4.71
CA ALA A 20 -11.20 -6.83 3.72
C ALA A 20 -10.30 -8.00 4.13
N GLY A 21 -10.00 -8.14 5.43
CA GLY A 21 -9.25 -9.27 5.99
C GLY A 21 -9.97 -10.61 5.94
N ALA A 22 -11.31 -10.60 5.98
CA ALA A 22 -12.13 -11.81 5.91
C ALA A 22 -12.37 -12.33 4.47
N MET A 23 -12.03 -11.53 3.45
CA MET A 23 -12.17 -11.91 2.04
C MET A 23 -11.02 -12.83 1.57
N PRO A 24 -11.18 -13.56 0.44
CA PRO A 24 -10.07 -14.26 -0.22
C PRO A 24 -8.89 -13.32 -0.49
N GLY A 25 -7.68 -13.75 -0.11
CA GLY A 25 -6.48 -12.92 -0.15
C GLY A 25 -6.47 -11.82 0.92
N GLY A 26 -7.21 -11.98 2.02
CA GLY A 26 -7.45 -10.95 3.02
C GLY A 26 -6.18 -10.32 3.61
N ARG A 27 -5.14 -11.13 3.85
CA ARG A 27 -3.81 -10.61 4.24
C ARG A 27 -3.31 -9.56 3.25
N GLN A 28 -3.38 -9.83 1.94
CA GLN A 28 -2.85 -8.93 0.91
C GLN A 28 -3.68 -7.66 0.82
N ARG A 29 -5.00 -7.80 0.99
CA ARG A 29 -5.91 -6.66 1.03
C ARG A 29 -5.63 -5.76 2.23
N GLN A 30 -5.44 -6.34 3.42
CA GLN A 30 -5.05 -5.59 4.61
C GLN A 30 -3.70 -4.90 4.44
N ALA A 31 -2.70 -5.58 3.87
CA ALA A 31 -1.40 -4.96 3.59
C ALA A 31 -1.49 -3.83 2.56
N ASN A 32 -2.34 -3.96 1.54
CA ASN A 32 -2.60 -2.86 0.61
C ASN A 32 -3.26 -1.65 1.31
N LEU A 33 -4.12 -1.88 2.31
CA LEU A 33 -4.71 -0.81 3.13
C LEU A 33 -3.66 -0.17 4.05
N SER A 34 -2.78 -0.97 4.68
CA SER A 34 -1.65 -0.43 5.45
C SER A 34 -0.73 0.42 4.58
N LEU A 35 -0.41 -0.05 3.37
CA LEU A 35 0.40 0.72 2.43
C LEU A 35 -0.26 2.04 2.00
N LEU A 36 -1.60 2.08 1.92
CA LEU A 36 -2.33 3.34 1.68
C LEU A 36 -2.13 4.33 2.84
N LEU A 37 -2.18 3.86 4.09
CA LEU A 37 -1.94 4.68 5.29
C LEU A 37 -0.52 5.23 5.30
N ASP A 38 0.48 4.38 5.07
CA ASP A 38 1.89 4.80 5.02
C ASP A 38 2.11 5.88 3.97
N ARG A 39 1.52 5.72 2.77
CA ARG A 39 1.60 6.74 1.72
C ARG A 39 0.86 8.02 2.08
N ALA A 40 -0.26 7.93 2.78
CA ALA A 40 -0.97 9.12 3.28
C ALA A 40 -0.11 9.89 4.29
N GLY A 41 0.56 9.18 5.21
CA GLY A 41 1.49 9.77 6.17
C GLY A 41 2.71 10.41 5.48
N GLN A 42 3.32 9.72 4.51
CA GLN A 42 4.41 10.29 3.70
C GLN A 42 3.97 11.52 2.91
N TYR A 43 2.78 11.50 2.31
CA TYR A 43 2.24 12.63 1.56
C TYR A 43 2.08 13.87 2.45
N GLN A 44 1.67 13.71 3.70
CA GLN A 44 1.53 14.83 4.64
C GLN A 44 2.85 15.50 5.04
N GLN A 45 3.99 14.81 4.90
CA GLN A 45 5.30 15.41 5.12
C GLN A 45 5.68 16.38 3.99
N THR A 46 4.93 16.39 2.88
CA THR A 46 5.09 17.38 1.81
C THR A 46 4.33 18.69 2.10
N SER A 47 4.62 19.75 1.35
CA SER A 47 3.94 21.04 1.46
C SER A 47 2.47 21.03 1.02
N MET A 48 1.98 19.93 0.44
CA MET A 48 0.59 19.78 0.02
C MET A 48 -0.19 18.96 1.06
N GLN A 49 -0.94 19.63 1.92
CA GLN A 49 -1.72 18.99 2.97
C GLN A 49 -3.22 18.91 2.63
N GLY A 50 -3.92 17.98 3.28
CA GLY A 50 -5.37 17.86 3.26
C GLY A 50 -5.93 16.82 2.29
N LEU A 51 -7.14 16.33 2.60
CA LEU A 51 -7.83 15.26 1.87
C LEU A 51 -8.05 15.58 0.39
N PHE A 52 -8.48 16.79 0.07
CA PHE A 52 -8.74 17.21 -1.31
C PHE A 52 -7.47 17.11 -2.18
N ASN A 53 -6.35 17.62 -1.69
CA ASN A 53 -5.07 17.59 -2.39
C ASN A 53 -4.55 16.17 -2.53
N PHE A 54 -4.74 15.34 -1.50
CA PHE A 54 -4.39 13.92 -1.55
C PHE A 54 -5.19 13.16 -2.62
N ILE A 55 -6.51 13.36 -2.71
CA ILE A 55 -7.33 12.73 -3.76
C ILE A 55 -6.84 13.17 -5.15
N LYS A 56 -6.57 14.47 -5.36
CA LYS A 56 -6.00 14.98 -6.61
C LYS A 56 -4.62 14.42 -6.93
N PHE A 57 -3.80 14.16 -5.91
CA PHE A 57 -2.52 13.50 -6.05
C PHE A 57 -2.67 12.04 -6.51
N ILE A 58 -3.56 11.28 -5.86
CA ILE A 58 -3.86 9.89 -6.25
C ILE A 58 -4.42 9.83 -7.67
N ASP A 59 -5.32 10.72 -8.06
CA ASP A 59 -5.84 10.81 -9.43
C ASP A 59 -4.75 11.04 -10.47
N ARG A 60 -3.76 11.90 -10.15
CA ARG A 60 -2.61 12.15 -11.02
C ARG A 60 -1.72 10.91 -11.13
N LEU A 61 -1.45 10.22 -10.02
CA LEU A 61 -0.70 8.96 -10.02
C LEU A 61 -1.36 7.88 -10.87
N LYS A 62 -2.69 7.71 -10.75
CA LYS A 62 -3.44 6.73 -11.55
C LYS A 62 -3.40 7.05 -13.05
N LYS A 63 -3.32 8.33 -13.43
CA LYS A 63 -3.26 8.77 -14.83
C LYS A 63 -1.86 8.69 -15.44
N SER A 64 -0.80 8.73 -14.64
CA SER A 64 0.57 8.75 -15.17
C SER A 64 1.12 7.37 -15.56
N SER A 65 0.32 6.30 -15.47
CA SER A 65 0.74 4.91 -15.73
C SER A 65 1.88 4.41 -14.83
N ASN A 66 2.25 5.17 -13.79
CA ASN A 66 3.13 4.69 -12.75
C ASN A 66 2.34 3.71 -11.89
N ASP A 67 2.45 2.43 -12.23
CA ASP A 67 1.75 1.36 -11.54
C ASP A 67 2.25 1.32 -10.09
N VAL A 68 1.38 1.67 -9.16
CA VAL A 68 1.69 1.70 -7.75
C VAL A 68 1.61 0.24 -7.27
N GLY A 69 2.75 -0.46 -7.31
CA GLY A 69 2.83 -1.88 -7.00
C GLY A 69 2.15 -2.29 -5.69
N THR A 70 1.67 -3.53 -5.64
CA THR A 70 1.02 -4.14 -4.47
C THR A 70 1.97 -4.18 -3.26
N ALA A 71 1.41 -4.11 -2.05
CA ALA A 71 2.20 -4.22 -0.83
C ALA A 71 2.92 -5.58 -0.77
N SER A 72 4.22 -5.59 -0.50
CA SER A 72 4.92 -6.85 -0.25
C SER A 72 4.53 -7.35 1.13
N LEU A 73 3.80 -8.46 1.18
CA LEU A 73 3.33 -9.07 2.42
C LEU A 73 4.41 -9.82 3.19
N LEU A 74 5.44 -10.29 2.49
CA LEU A 74 6.38 -11.29 2.96
C LEU A 74 7.73 -10.61 3.15
N GLY A 75 8.33 -10.78 4.32
CA GLY A 75 9.70 -10.34 4.57
C GLY A 75 10.69 -11.08 3.68
N GLU A 76 11.90 -10.53 3.50
CA GLU A 76 12.96 -11.19 2.70
C GLU A 76 13.36 -12.58 3.26
N ASN A 77 13.06 -12.85 4.52
CA ASN A 77 13.44 -14.08 5.24
C ASN A 77 12.33 -15.15 5.32
N GLU A 78 11.18 -14.94 4.68
CA GLU A 78 10.12 -15.96 4.69
C GLU A 78 10.38 -17.08 3.67
N ASN A 79 10.11 -18.33 4.06
CA ASN A 79 10.29 -19.51 3.21
C ASN A 79 9.14 -19.62 2.21
N VAL A 80 9.31 -18.96 1.07
CA VAL A 80 8.30 -18.86 0.01
C VAL A 80 8.99 -18.87 -1.36
N VAL A 81 8.27 -19.35 -2.38
CA VAL A 81 8.71 -19.20 -3.78
C VAL A 81 8.54 -17.75 -4.21
N ARG A 82 9.63 -17.10 -4.62
CA ARG A 82 9.62 -15.70 -5.08
C ARG A 82 9.51 -15.62 -6.60
N ILE A 83 8.51 -14.88 -7.06
CA ILE A 83 8.41 -14.48 -8.47
C ILE A 83 9.07 -13.11 -8.61
N MET A 84 10.09 -13.01 -9.46
CA MET A 84 10.85 -11.78 -9.71
C MET A 84 11.12 -11.60 -11.21
N SER A 85 11.37 -10.35 -11.63
CA SER A 85 11.82 -10.09 -12.98
C SER A 85 13.29 -10.45 -13.15
N ILE A 86 13.71 -10.80 -14.37
CA ILE A 86 15.11 -11.13 -14.70
C ILE A 86 16.08 -10.00 -14.30
N HIS A 87 15.64 -8.74 -14.42
CA HIS A 87 16.42 -7.58 -13.99
C HIS A 87 16.63 -7.55 -12.47
N LYS A 88 15.60 -7.89 -11.68
CA LYS A 88 15.69 -7.98 -10.22
C LYS A 88 16.48 -9.19 -9.72
N SER A 89 16.61 -10.25 -10.53
CA SER A 89 17.37 -11.46 -10.17
C SER A 89 18.85 -11.38 -10.54
N LYS A 90 19.29 -10.36 -11.28
CA LYS A 90 20.67 -10.26 -11.77
C LYS A 90 21.66 -10.07 -10.61
N GLY A 91 22.61 -10.99 -10.48
CA GLY A 91 23.61 -10.98 -9.40
C GLY A 91 23.17 -11.67 -8.11
N LEU A 92 21.97 -12.26 -8.09
CA LEU A 92 21.53 -13.16 -7.04
C LEU A 92 21.72 -14.62 -7.50
N GLU A 93 22.11 -15.49 -6.58
CA GLU A 93 22.21 -16.93 -6.80
C GLU A 93 21.11 -17.64 -6.00
N PHE A 94 20.47 -18.62 -6.64
CA PHE A 94 19.44 -19.47 -6.03
C PHE A 94 19.85 -20.93 -6.22
N PRO A 95 19.69 -21.79 -5.19
CA PRO A 95 20.02 -23.22 -5.25
C PRO A 95 19.06 -24.04 -6.13
#